data_AF-A0A2N3GIP0-F1
#
_entry.id   AF-A0A2N3GIP0-F1
#
_cell.length_a   1.000
_cell.length_b   1.000
_cell.length_c   1.000
_cell.angle_alpha   90.00
_cell.angle_beta   90.00
_cell.angle_gamma   90.00
#
_symmetry.space_group_name_H-M   'P 1'
#
loop_
_entity.id
_entity.type
_entity.pdbx_description
1 polymer ?
#
loop_
_entity_poly.entity_id
_entity_poly.type
_entity_poly.pdbx_seq_one_letter_code
_entity_poly.pdbx_strand_id
1 'polypeptide(L)'
;MAGEPYDTTRVFTVPNILSFIRLAGVPVMLWLLLVREADIWVVVVLAVGGATDWLDGYLARTWHQRSRLGQVLDPLADRLYILATLIGLAFREIVPWWLVVLLAARDLVMATTIWPALRRRGFASLPVHFLGKAATFALLYAFPLVLLGNGEGPWATAARIVGWACVIWGAALYWWSGLLYLGQGAEVVRRFPVEKGKPAAFADADADNR
;
A
#
# COMPACT_ATOMS: atom_id res chain seq x y z
N MET A 1 22.45 12.57 17.22
CA MET A 1 21.23 13.32 16.85
C MET A 1 20.66 12.64 15.62
N ALA A 2 19.67 11.77 15.79
CA ALA A 2 18.98 11.18 14.63
C ALA A 2 18.16 12.31 14.00
N GLY A 3 18.47 12.69 12.76
CA GLY A 3 17.65 13.66 12.04
C GLY A 3 16.20 13.18 12.03
N GLU A 4 15.26 14.09 12.29
CA GLU A 4 13.84 13.82 12.17
C GLU A 4 13.59 13.13 10.81
N PRO A 5 12.82 12.03 10.76
CA PRO A 5 12.61 11.27 9.52
C PRO A 5 11.82 12.05 8.45
N TYR A 6 11.32 13.24 8.77
CA TYR A 6 10.55 14.15 7.92
C TYR A 6 11.16 15.55 7.89
N ASP A 7 11.00 16.23 6.75
CA ASP A 7 11.55 17.56 6.49
C ASP A 7 10.57 18.70 6.88
N THR A 8 9.26 18.40 6.95
CA THR A 8 8.25 19.42 7.27
C THR A 8 7.02 18.87 8.00
N THR A 9 6.37 19.70 8.81
CA THR A 9 5.05 19.41 9.42
C THR A 9 3.89 19.91 8.55
N ARG A 10 4.18 20.61 7.43
CA ARG A 10 3.15 21.15 6.55
C ARG A 10 2.32 20.04 5.91
N VAL A 11 1.01 20.24 5.95
CA VAL A 11 0.02 19.35 5.33
C VAL A 11 0.00 19.51 3.81
N PHE A 12 0.16 20.73 3.30
CA PHE A 12 0.20 21.00 1.86
C PHE A 12 1.62 20.92 1.33
N THR A 13 2.04 19.72 0.95
CA THR A 13 3.24 19.48 0.14
C THR A 13 2.82 18.85 -1.19
N VAL A 14 3.64 19.01 -2.23
CA VAL A 14 3.37 18.39 -3.54
C VAL A 14 3.14 16.87 -3.42
N PRO A 15 3.96 16.12 -2.66
CA PRO A 15 3.71 14.70 -2.43
C PRO A 15 2.35 14.41 -1.79
N ASN A 16 1.95 15.18 -0.77
CA ASN A 16 0.69 14.92 -0.08
C ASN A 16 -0.54 15.19 -0.97
N ILE A 17 -0.48 16.21 -1.84
CA ILE A 17 -1.53 16.48 -2.82
C ILE A 17 -1.67 15.30 -3.78
N LEU A 18 -0.55 14.72 -4.24
CA LEU A 18 -0.55 13.56 -5.12
C LEU A 18 -1.16 12.32 -4.43
N SER A 19 -0.86 12.09 -3.16
CA SER A 19 -1.50 11.04 -2.33
C SER A 19 -3.01 11.26 -2.17
N PHE A 20 -3.45 12.50 -1.95
CA PHE A 20 -4.88 12.84 -1.91
C PHE A 20 -5.57 12.63 -3.25
N ILE A 21 -4.94 13.00 -4.37
CA ILE A 21 -5.46 12.74 -5.72
C ILE A 21 -5.60 11.24 -5.94
N ARG A 22 -4.62 10.43 -5.54
CA ARG A 22 -4.71 8.96 -5.62
C ARG A 22 -5.89 8.42 -4.81
N LEU A 23 -6.05 8.91 -3.58
CA LEU A 23 -7.15 8.53 -2.70
C LEU A 23 -8.51 8.91 -3.33
N ALA A 24 -8.62 10.09 -3.92
CA ALA A 24 -9.80 10.52 -4.66
C ALA A 24 -10.01 9.73 -5.97
N GLY A 25 -8.93 9.19 -6.56
CA GLY A 25 -8.98 8.30 -7.72
C GLY A 25 -9.56 6.91 -7.42
N VAL A 26 -9.53 6.45 -6.15
CA VAL A 26 -10.11 5.16 -5.73
C VAL A 26 -11.60 5.04 -6.08
N PRO A 27 -12.50 5.95 -5.65
CA PRO A 27 -13.92 5.85 -5.99
C PRO A 27 -14.16 6.00 -7.49
N VAL A 28 -13.38 6.84 -8.18
CA VAL A 28 -13.46 7.00 -9.65
C VAL A 28 -13.14 5.68 -10.35
N MET A 29 -12.08 5.00 -9.91
CA MET A 29 -11.68 3.71 -10.46
C MET A 29 -12.69 2.60 -10.18
N LEU A 30 -13.24 2.54 -8.97
CA LEU A 30 -14.31 1.60 -8.64
C LEU A 30 -15.56 1.84 -9.49
N TRP A 31 -15.92 3.11 -9.69
CA TRP A 31 -17.02 3.48 -10.56
C TRP A 31 -16.77 3.06 -12.02
N LEU A 32 -15.58 3.34 -12.56
CA LEU A 32 -15.17 2.90 -13.90
C LEU A 32 -15.18 1.38 -14.05
N LEU A 33 -14.79 0.63 -13.01
CA LEU A 33 -14.85 -0.83 -13.03
C LEU A 33 -16.29 -1.35 -13.19
N LEU A 34 -17.29 -0.63 -12.64
CA LEU A 34 -18.70 -0.99 -12.72
C LEU A 34 -19.36 -0.59 -14.05
N VAL A 35 -18.76 0.36 -14.79
CA VAL A 35 -19.25 0.79 -16.10
C VAL A 35 -18.82 -0.22 -17.17
N ARG A 36 -19.77 -0.67 -18.01
CA ARG A 36 -19.48 -1.54 -19.17
C ARG A 36 -18.52 -0.84 -20.16
N GLU A 37 -17.61 -1.62 -20.76
CA GLU A 37 -16.67 -1.15 -21.79
C GLU A 37 -15.62 -0.12 -21.32
N ALA A 38 -15.50 0.13 -20.01
CA ALA A 38 -14.57 1.13 -19.46
C ALA A 38 -13.19 0.56 -19.07
N ASP A 39 -12.87 -0.67 -19.47
CA ASP A 39 -11.67 -1.40 -19.02
C ASP A 39 -10.38 -0.65 -19.35
N ILE A 40 -10.32 0.00 -20.51
CA ILE A 40 -9.18 0.83 -20.93
C ILE A 40 -9.03 2.05 -19.99
N TRP A 41 -10.13 2.68 -19.59
CA TRP A 41 -10.10 3.81 -18.67
C TRP A 41 -9.67 3.40 -17.26
N VAL A 42 -10.07 2.21 -16.81
CA VAL A 42 -9.57 1.64 -15.55
C VAL A 42 -8.05 1.43 -15.62
N VAL A 43 -7.54 0.86 -16.72
CA VAL A 43 -6.09 0.68 -16.94
C VAL A 43 -5.36 2.03 -16.93
N VAL A 44 -5.92 3.05 -17.57
CA VAL A 44 -5.35 4.40 -17.57
C VAL A 44 -5.31 4.96 -16.15
N VAL A 45 -6.38 4.84 -15.37
CA VAL A 45 -6.42 5.31 -13.97
C VAL A 45 -5.42 4.55 -13.09
N LEU A 46 -5.28 3.23 -13.28
CA LEU A 46 -4.27 2.40 -12.61
C LEU A 46 -2.85 2.84 -12.95
N ALA A 47 -2.58 3.06 -14.23
CA ALA A 47 -1.27 3.48 -14.72
C ALA A 47 -0.91 4.88 -14.23
N VAL A 48 -1.84 5.83 -14.29
CA VAL A 48 -1.64 7.19 -13.79
C VAL A 48 -1.45 7.17 -12.27
N GLY A 49 -2.29 6.44 -11.53
CA GLY A 49 -2.19 6.32 -10.08
C GLY A 49 -0.84 5.78 -9.61
N GLY A 50 -0.33 4.74 -10.27
CA GLY A 50 0.99 4.18 -10.00
C GLY A 50 2.16 5.08 -10.44
N ALA A 51 2.03 5.78 -11.57
CA ALA A 51 3.03 6.75 -12.01
C ALA A 51 3.11 7.94 -11.05
N THR A 52 1.98 8.40 -10.53
CA THR A 52 1.90 9.47 -9.54
C THR A 52 2.59 9.10 -8.22
N ASP A 53 2.48 7.85 -7.77
CA ASP A 53 3.21 7.33 -6.59
C ASP A 53 4.72 7.35 -6.79
N TRP A 54 5.17 6.85 -7.93
CA TRP A 54 6.58 6.88 -8.22
C TRP A 54 7.12 8.33 -8.27
N LEU A 55 6.32 9.24 -8.83
CA LEU A 55 6.66 10.66 -8.95
C LEU A 55 6.66 11.38 -7.59
N ASP A 56 5.68 11.16 -6.73
CA ASP A 56 5.65 11.78 -5.40
C ASP A 56 6.82 11.31 -4.52
N GLY A 57 7.15 10.01 -4.59
CA GLY A 57 8.27 9.43 -3.86
C GLY A 57 9.61 9.93 -4.38
N TYR A 58 9.71 10.19 -5.69
CA TYR A 58 10.87 10.83 -6.30
C TYR A 58 10.97 12.30 -5.87
N LEU A 59 9.92 13.08 -6.00
CA LEU A 59 9.88 14.51 -5.63
C LEU A 59 10.15 14.71 -4.13
N ALA A 60 9.59 13.88 -3.26
CA ALA A 60 9.82 13.95 -1.83
C ALA A 60 11.31 13.73 -1.47
N ARG A 61 12.01 12.86 -2.20
CA ARG A 61 13.45 12.61 -2.03
C ARG A 61 14.30 13.75 -2.58
N THR A 62 13.94 14.28 -3.74
CA THR A 62 14.74 15.28 -4.45
C THR A 62 14.56 16.69 -3.87
N TRP A 63 13.38 17.02 -3.34
CA TRP A 63 13.06 18.34 -2.80
C TRP A 63 13.11 18.46 -1.28
N HIS A 64 13.46 17.37 -0.57
CA HIS A 64 13.46 17.35 0.90
C HIS A 64 12.12 17.88 1.46
N GLN A 65 11.01 17.32 0.97
CA GLN A 65 9.64 17.69 1.38
C GLN A 65 8.88 16.50 1.96
N ARG A 66 9.55 15.63 2.72
CA ARG A 66 8.85 14.56 3.44
C ARG A 66 8.03 15.16 4.57
N SER A 67 6.73 14.92 4.59
CA SER A 67 5.87 15.36 5.70
C SER A 67 5.54 14.21 6.65
N ARG A 68 5.36 14.51 7.94
CA ARG A 68 4.96 13.51 8.95
C ARG A 68 3.60 12.87 8.62
N LEU A 69 2.68 13.66 8.06
CA LEU A 69 1.39 13.16 7.60
C LEU A 69 1.51 12.29 6.35
N GLY A 70 2.30 12.70 5.35
CA GLY A 70 2.54 11.92 4.14
C GLY A 70 3.12 10.54 4.46
N GLN A 71 4.05 10.45 5.40
CA GLN A 71 4.60 9.15 5.84
C GLN A 71 3.57 8.13 6.32
N VAL A 72 2.42 8.59 6.82
CA VAL A 72 1.33 7.73 7.25
C VAL A 72 0.26 7.60 6.17
N LEU A 73 0.00 8.69 5.43
CA LEU A 73 -1.04 8.74 4.40
C LEU A 73 -0.65 7.95 3.15
N ASP A 74 0.60 8.01 2.70
CA ASP A 74 1.03 7.35 1.47
C ASP A 74 0.85 5.82 1.56
N PRO A 75 1.36 5.12 2.60
CA PRO A 75 1.15 3.67 2.73
C PRO A 75 -0.31 3.28 2.94
N LEU A 76 -1.14 4.18 3.49
CA LEU A 76 -2.56 3.95 3.69
C LEU A 76 -3.33 4.08 2.37
N ALA A 77 -3.06 5.16 1.62
CA ALA A 77 -3.65 5.40 0.30
C ALA A 77 -3.30 4.26 -0.66
N ASP A 78 -2.04 3.80 -0.67
CA ASP A 78 -1.60 2.66 -1.48
C ASP A 78 -2.35 1.38 -1.17
N ARG A 79 -2.48 1.06 0.12
CA ARG A 79 -3.21 -0.14 0.55
C ARG A 79 -4.68 -0.07 0.20
N LEU A 80 -5.30 1.10 0.40
CA LEU A 80 -6.70 1.29 0.03
C LEU A 80 -6.88 1.17 -1.48
N TYR A 81 -5.96 1.71 -2.26
CA TYR A 81 -5.96 1.63 -3.71
C TYR A 81 -5.87 0.19 -4.21
N ILE A 82 -4.91 -0.59 -3.68
CA ILE A 82 -4.75 -2.02 -4.01
C ILE A 82 -5.99 -2.81 -3.60
N LEU A 83 -6.49 -2.62 -2.37
CA LEU A 83 -7.65 -3.34 -1.85
C LEU A 83 -8.92 -3.01 -2.65
N ALA A 84 -9.16 -1.74 -2.96
CA ALA A 84 -10.28 -1.32 -3.78
C ALA A 84 -10.19 -1.92 -5.19
N THR A 85 -9.01 -1.92 -5.81
CA THR A 85 -8.80 -2.55 -7.12
C THR A 85 -9.13 -4.04 -7.08
N LEU A 86 -8.63 -4.76 -6.07
CA LEU A 86 -8.92 -6.19 -5.88
C LEU A 86 -10.42 -6.46 -5.69
N ILE A 87 -11.09 -5.68 -4.85
CA ILE A 87 -12.53 -5.79 -4.63
C ILE A 87 -13.30 -5.55 -5.93
N GLY A 88 -12.96 -4.49 -6.68
CA GLY A 88 -13.60 -4.18 -7.94
C GLY A 88 -13.39 -5.26 -9.01
N LEU A 89 -12.19 -5.84 -9.11
CA LEU A 89 -11.92 -6.98 -10.00
C LEU A 89 -12.66 -8.25 -9.57
N ALA A 90 -12.88 -8.45 -8.27
CA ALA A 90 -13.63 -9.59 -7.76
C ALA A 90 -15.14 -9.46 -8.00
N PHE A 91 -15.70 -8.25 -7.93
CA PHE A 91 -17.07 -7.98 -8.34
C PHE A 91 -17.33 -8.27 -9.83
N ARG A 92 -16.29 -8.15 -10.66
CA ARG A 92 -16.36 -8.51 -12.09
C ARG A 92 -16.06 -9.98 -12.37
N GLU A 93 -15.90 -10.80 -11.34
CA GLU A 93 -15.54 -12.23 -11.42
C GLU A 93 -14.21 -12.50 -12.14
N ILE A 94 -13.38 -11.47 -12.36
CA ILE A 94 -12.07 -11.59 -12.99
C ILE A 94 -11.07 -12.21 -12.01
N VAL A 95 -11.16 -11.79 -10.73
CA VAL A 95 -10.33 -12.28 -9.64
C VAL A 95 -11.22 -12.97 -8.62
N PRO A 96 -10.88 -14.16 -8.13
CA PRO A 96 -11.71 -14.85 -7.15
C PRO A 96 -11.63 -14.19 -5.78
N TRP A 97 -12.76 -14.17 -5.06
CA TRP A 97 -12.87 -13.58 -3.72
C TRP A 97 -11.86 -14.15 -2.71
N TRP A 98 -11.45 -15.41 -2.85
CA TRP A 98 -10.44 -15.98 -1.97
C TRP A 98 -9.11 -15.22 -2.03
N LEU A 99 -8.73 -14.66 -3.18
CA LEU A 99 -7.50 -13.89 -3.33
C LEU A 99 -7.61 -12.54 -2.59
N VAL A 100 -8.78 -11.90 -2.66
CA VAL A 100 -9.07 -10.65 -1.94
C VAL A 100 -8.97 -10.89 -0.44
N VAL A 101 -9.63 -11.94 0.06
CA VAL A 101 -9.59 -12.33 1.47
C VAL A 101 -8.16 -12.70 1.88
N LEU A 102 -7.44 -13.43 1.05
CA LEU A 102 -6.06 -13.84 1.32
C LEU A 102 -5.12 -12.64 1.47
N LEU A 103 -5.21 -11.64 0.60
CA LEU A 103 -4.40 -10.42 0.68
C LEU A 103 -4.81 -9.54 1.87
N ALA A 104 -6.12 -9.34 2.06
CA ALA A 104 -6.66 -8.53 3.16
C ALA A 104 -6.37 -9.15 4.54
N ALA A 105 -6.44 -10.47 4.67
CA ALA A 105 -6.17 -11.18 5.93
C ALA A 105 -4.74 -10.92 6.42
N ARG A 106 -3.75 -10.95 5.52
CA ARG A 106 -2.36 -10.62 5.86
C ARG A 106 -2.25 -9.21 6.42
N ASP A 107 -2.87 -8.23 5.77
CA ASP A 107 -2.81 -6.84 6.22
C ASP A 107 -3.54 -6.60 7.54
N LEU A 108 -4.65 -7.31 7.76
CA LEU A 108 -5.34 -7.32 9.05
C LEU A 108 -4.45 -7.90 10.15
N VAL A 109 -3.79 -9.03 9.91
CA VAL A 109 -2.84 -9.63 10.86
C VAL A 109 -1.71 -8.66 11.18
N MET A 110 -1.12 -8.02 10.17
CA MET A 110 -0.08 -7.01 10.37
C MET A 110 -0.54 -5.82 11.20
N ALA A 111 -1.72 -5.28 10.88
CA ALA A 111 -2.28 -4.12 11.55
C ALA A 111 -2.71 -4.41 12.99
N THR A 112 -3.13 -5.64 13.31
CA THR A 112 -3.63 -6.03 14.64
C THR A 112 -2.55 -6.60 15.56
N THR A 113 -1.56 -7.30 15.02
CA THR A 113 -0.52 -7.97 15.84
C THR A 113 0.77 -7.17 15.89
N ILE A 114 1.35 -6.84 14.74
CA ILE A 114 2.69 -6.25 14.64
C ILE A 114 2.66 -4.77 14.98
N TRP A 115 1.75 -4.02 14.38
CA TRP A 115 1.71 -2.56 14.55
C TRP A 115 1.48 -2.14 16.02
N PRO A 116 0.54 -2.73 16.78
CA PRO A 116 0.35 -2.39 18.19
C PRO A 116 1.52 -2.90 19.05
N ALA A 117 2.10 -4.06 18.72
CA ALA A 117 3.25 -4.61 19.43
C ALA A 117 4.50 -3.73 19.28
N LEU A 118 4.72 -3.14 18.10
CA LEU A 118 5.80 -2.18 17.85
C LEU A 118 5.56 -0.85 18.57
N ARG A 119 4.34 -0.30 18.45
CA ARG A 119 3.97 0.98 19.07
C ARG A 119 4.11 0.96 20.58
N ARG A 120 3.71 -0.14 21.24
CA ARG A 120 3.87 -0.32 22.69
C ARG A 120 5.34 -0.37 23.14
N ARG A 121 6.30 -0.51 22.22
CA ARG A 121 7.74 -0.65 22.49
C ARG A 121 8.57 0.49 21.91
N GLY A 122 7.95 1.56 21.43
CA GLY A 122 8.65 2.74 20.91
C GLY A 122 9.35 2.56 19.56
N PHE A 123 9.20 1.42 18.90
CA PHE A 123 9.76 1.20 17.56
C PHE A 123 8.80 1.74 16.49
N ALA A 124 9.29 2.66 15.66
CA ALA A 124 8.50 3.29 14.60
C ALA A 124 8.29 2.38 13.37
N SER A 125 9.26 1.54 13.02
CA SER A 125 9.17 0.65 11.84
C SER A 125 10.13 -0.53 11.91
N LEU A 126 9.69 -1.69 11.41
CA LEU A 126 10.57 -2.83 11.12
C LEU A 126 11.39 -2.54 9.85
N PRO A 127 12.64 -3.03 9.75
CA PRO A 127 13.46 -2.86 8.55
C PRO A 127 12.72 -3.43 7.33
N VAL A 128 12.55 -2.60 6.30
CA VAL A 128 11.72 -2.97 5.16
C VAL A 128 12.45 -4.00 4.31
N HIS A 129 11.88 -5.21 4.18
CA HIS A 129 12.43 -6.22 3.29
C HIS A 129 12.08 -5.91 1.83
N PHE A 130 13.10 -5.95 0.96
CA PHE A 130 12.94 -5.77 -0.50
C PHE A 130 11.86 -6.70 -1.09
N LEU A 131 11.68 -7.87 -0.50
CA LEU A 131 10.67 -8.86 -0.89
C LEU A 131 9.24 -8.32 -0.81
N GLY A 132 8.91 -7.54 0.22
CA GLY A 132 7.58 -6.94 0.36
C GLY A 132 7.32 -5.88 -0.71
N LYS A 133 8.33 -5.07 -1.04
CA LYS A 133 8.25 -4.09 -2.14
C LYS A 133 8.04 -4.79 -3.48
N ALA A 134 8.82 -5.84 -3.74
CA ALA A 134 8.69 -6.62 -4.98
C ALA A 134 7.29 -7.24 -5.11
N ALA A 135 6.73 -7.75 -4.02
CA ALA A 135 5.35 -8.26 -4.00
C ALA A 135 4.32 -7.19 -4.36
N THR A 136 4.44 -5.99 -3.76
CA THR A 136 3.54 -4.87 -4.06
C THR A 136 3.65 -4.43 -5.52
N PHE A 137 4.87 -4.31 -6.06
CA PHE A 137 5.07 -3.99 -7.48
C PHE A 137 4.46 -5.06 -8.38
N ALA A 138 4.70 -6.34 -8.09
CA ALA A 138 4.13 -7.45 -8.87
C ALA A 138 2.60 -7.38 -8.90
N LEU A 139 1.95 -7.13 -7.75
CA LEU A 139 0.49 -6.98 -7.67
C LEU A 139 -0.01 -5.73 -8.41
N LEU A 140 0.71 -4.62 -8.31
CA LEU A 140 0.35 -3.36 -8.99
C LEU A 140 0.38 -3.52 -10.52
N TYR A 141 1.37 -4.24 -11.07
CA TYR A 141 1.40 -4.58 -12.50
C TYR A 141 0.39 -5.68 -12.87
N ALA A 142 0.05 -6.58 -11.94
CA ALA A 142 -0.88 -7.66 -12.20
C ALA A 142 -2.29 -7.15 -12.51
N PHE A 143 -2.78 -6.14 -11.79
CA PHE A 143 -4.18 -5.71 -11.94
C PHE A 143 -4.53 -5.15 -13.33
N PRO A 144 -3.74 -4.22 -13.93
CA PRO A 144 -3.98 -3.78 -15.29
C PRO A 144 -3.87 -4.92 -16.31
N LEU A 145 -2.90 -5.82 -16.14
CA LEU A 145 -2.66 -6.94 -17.05
C LEU A 145 -3.79 -7.97 -17.02
N VAL A 146 -4.28 -8.30 -15.84
CA VAL A 146 -5.42 -9.21 -15.66
C VAL A 146 -6.69 -8.61 -16.26
N LEU A 147 -6.90 -7.30 -16.12
CA LEU A 147 -8.04 -6.62 -16.74
C LEU A 147 -7.94 -6.60 -18.27
N LEU A 148 -6.78 -6.25 -18.83
CA LEU A 148 -6.52 -6.32 -20.28
C LEU A 148 -6.64 -7.75 -20.83
N GLY A 149 -6.38 -8.75 -19.98
CA GLY A 149 -6.52 -10.17 -20.31
C GLY A 149 -7.95 -10.67 -20.48
N ASN A 150 -8.94 -9.85 -20.17
CA ASN A 150 -10.36 -10.17 -20.34
C ASN A 150 -10.88 -9.89 -21.77
N GLY A 151 -10.09 -9.21 -22.61
CA GLY A 151 -10.44 -8.96 -24.01
C GLY A 151 -10.20 -10.16 -24.93
N GLU A 152 -10.51 -9.98 -26.22
CA GLU A 152 -10.24 -10.98 -27.26
C GLU A 152 -8.94 -10.68 -28.02
N GLY A 153 -8.19 -11.73 -28.38
CA GLY A 153 -7.00 -11.65 -29.22
C GLY A 153 -5.69 -12.15 -28.58
N PRO A 154 -4.60 -12.21 -29.37
CA PRO A 154 -3.31 -12.72 -28.93
C PRO A 154 -2.68 -11.86 -27.82
N TRP A 155 -2.84 -10.53 -27.92
CA TRP A 155 -2.37 -9.59 -26.91
C TRP A 155 -3.10 -9.76 -25.56
N ALA A 156 -4.43 -9.96 -25.59
CA ALA A 156 -5.20 -10.23 -24.37
C ALA A 156 -4.79 -11.57 -23.74
N THR A 157 -4.53 -12.60 -24.56
CA THR A 157 -4.06 -13.90 -24.05
C THR A 157 -2.69 -13.76 -23.36
N ALA A 158 -1.76 -13.02 -23.97
CA ALA A 158 -0.46 -12.74 -23.37
C ALA A 158 -0.60 -11.94 -22.06
N ALA A 159 -1.41 -10.89 -22.05
CA ALA A 159 -1.70 -10.09 -20.85
C ALA A 159 -2.31 -10.94 -19.73
N ARG A 160 -3.20 -11.87 -20.07
CA ARG A 160 -3.79 -12.82 -19.12
C ARG A 160 -2.73 -13.73 -18.49
N ILE A 161 -1.86 -14.32 -19.30
CA ILE A 161 -0.81 -15.23 -18.81
C ILE A 161 0.15 -14.47 -17.88
N VAL A 162 0.65 -13.32 -18.34
CA VAL A 162 1.60 -12.51 -17.57
C VAL A 162 0.93 -11.95 -16.31
N GLY A 163 -0.31 -11.46 -16.43
CA GLY A 163 -1.10 -10.94 -15.32
C GLY A 163 -1.30 -11.98 -14.23
N TRP A 164 -1.76 -13.19 -14.59
CA TRP A 164 -1.93 -14.27 -13.61
C TRP A 164 -0.61 -14.78 -13.02
N ALA A 165 0.47 -14.81 -13.81
CA ALA A 165 1.80 -15.09 -13.26
C ALA A 165 2.20 -14.05 -12.20
N CYS A 166 2.01 -12.77 -12.49
CA CYS A 166 2.25 -11.69 -11.54
C CYS A 166 1.34 -11.76 -10.30
N VAL A 167 0.06 -12.16 -10.45
CA VAL A 167 -0.85 -12.40 -9.32
C VAL A 167 -0.30 -13.52 -8.41
N ILE A 168 0.04 -14.67 -8.98
CA ILE A 168 0.47 -15.84 -8.21
C ILE A 168 1.79 -15.57 -7.50
N TRP A 169 2.80 -15.09 -8.24
CA TRP A 169 4.10 -14.75 -7.67
C TRP A 169 4.01 -13.58 -6.70
N GLY A 170 3.23 -12.56 -7.04
CA GLY A 170 2.99 -11.40 -6.17
C GLY A 170 2.35 -11.81 -4.85
N ALA A 171 1.28 -12.61 -4.88
CA ALA A 171 0.62 -13.11 -3.69
C ALA A 171 1.53 -14.00 -2.83
N ALA A 172 2.31 -14.89 -3.47
CA ALA A 172 3.28 -15.73 -2.78
C ALA A 172 4.35 -14.90 -2.05
N LEU A 173 4.96 -13.92 -2.74
CA LEU A 173 5.93 -13.00 -2.14
C LEU A 173 5.29 -12.13 -1.05
N TYR A 174 4.03 -11.73 -1.23
CA TYR A 174 3.30 -10.92 -0.26
C TYR A 174 3.13 -11.67 1.06
N TRP A 175 2.71 -12.94 0.99
CA TRP A 175 2.59 -13.82 2.15
C TRP A 175 3.93 -14.18 2.76
N TRP A 176 4.94 -14.49 1.94
CA TRP A 176 6.28 -14.78 2.44
C TRP A 176 6.85 -13.59 3.21
N SER A 177 6.74 -12.37 2.67
CA SER A 177 7.11 -11.16 3.38
C SER A 177 6.32 -11.02 4.69
N GLY A 178 5.02 -11.35 4.65
CA GLY A 178 4.13 -11.36 5.81
C GLY A 178 4.65 -12.23 6.95
N LEU A 179 5.00 -13.47 6.64
CA LEU A 179 5.54 -14.43 7.59
C LEU A 179 6.90 -13.98 8.16
N LEU A 180 7.78 -13.43 7.33
CA LEU A 180 9.06 -12.89 7.78
C LEU A 180 8.89 -11.74 8.79
N TYR A 181 7.99 -10.81 8.49
CA TYR A 181 7.67 -9.72 9.42
C TYR A 181 7.01 -10.21 10.71
N LEU A 182 6.17 -11.25 10.64
CA LEU A 182 5.63 -11.90 11.84
C LEU A 182 6.74 -12.49 12.71
N GLY A 183 7.71 -13.17 12.10
CA GLY A 183 8.90 -13.70 12.79
C GLY A 183 9.72 -12.60 13.45
N GLN A 184 10.03 -11.53 12.72
CA GLN A 184 10.77 -10.38 13.26
C GLN A 184 10.00 -9.67 14.39
N GLY A 185 8.68 -9.49 14.24
CA GLY A 185 7.86 -8.89 15.29
C GLY A 185 7.80 -9.76 16.54
N ALA A 186 7.69 -11.08 16.40
CA ALA A 186 7.76 -12.02 17.52
C ALA A 186 9.13 -11.97 18.22
N GLU A 187 10.21 -11.82 17.46
CA GLU A 187 11.56 -11.68 17.99
C GLU A 187 11.73 -10.36 18.77
N VAL A 188 11.26 -9.24 18.23
CA VAL A 188 11.26 -7.95 18.94
C VAL A 188 10.42 -8.03 20.22
N VAL A 189 9.26 -8.68 20.17
CA VAL A 189 8.39 -8.92 21.33
C VAL A 189 9.10 -9.72 22.43
N ARG A 190 9.91 -10.72 22.05
CA ARG A 190 10.68 -11.57 22.97
C ARG A 190 11.90 -10.86 23.54
N ARG A 191 12.62 -10.08 22.73
CA ARG A 191 13.87 -9.42 23.14
C ARG A 191 13.67 -8.11 23.91
N PHE A 192 12.54 -7.42 23.69
CA PHE A 192 12.25 -6.14 24.35
C PHE A 192 10.94 -6.21 25.15
N PRO A 193 11.01 -6.38 26.49
CA PRO A 193 9.85 -6.26 27.37
C PRO A 193 9.20 -4.88 27.26
N VAL A 194 7.89 -4.80 27.53
CA VAL A 194 7.18 -3.51 27.53
C VAL A 194 7.75 -2.63 28.64
N GLU A 195 8.35 -1.50 28.26
CA GLU A 195 8.86 -0.50 29.21
C GLU A 195 7.65 0.15 29.92
N LYS A 196 7.36 -0.28 31.15
CA LYS A 196 6.32 0.35 31.98
C LYS A 196 6.81 1.73 32.40
N GLY A 197 6.20 2.80 31.86
CA GLY A 197 6.29 4.12 32.49
C GLY A 197 6.58 5.35 31.63
N LYS A 198 6.58 5.28 30.29
CA LYS A 198 6.52 6.51 29.46
C LYS A 198 5.14 6.64 28.83
N PRO A 199 4.43 7.78 29.03
CA PRO A 199 3.24 8.07 28.24
C PRO A 199 3.60 7.95 26.76
N ALA A 200 2.69 7.39 25.97
CA ALA A 200 2.84 7.38 24.52
C ALA A 200 3.12 8.82 24.07
N ALA A 201 4.30 9.07 23.48
CA ALA A 201 4.72 10.36 22.95
C ALA A 201 3.94 10.72 21.66
N PHE A 202 2.62 10.66 21.75
CA PHE A 202 1.65 11.03 20.73
C PHE A 202 0.48 11.86 21.32
N ALA A 203 0.59 12.35 22.57
CA ALA A 203 -0.44 13.16 23.21
C ALA A 203 -0.15 14.69 23.21
N ASP A 204 1.07 15.15 22.90
CA ASP A 204 1.41 16.59 22.93
C ASP A 204 1.64 17.17 21.53
N ALA A 205 0.59 17.20 20.71
CA ALA A 205 0.58 18.04 19.50
C ALA A 205 -0.59 19.04 19.43
N ASP A 206 -1.49 19.06 20.42
CA ASP A 206 -2.69 19.91 20.41
C ASP A 206 -2.77 20.91 21.59
N ALA A 207 -1.67 21.19 22.29
CA ALA A 207 -1.65 22.08 23.46
C ALA A 207 -0.94 23.43 23.26
N ASP A 208 -0.44 23.75 22.07
CA ASP A 208 0.22 25.03 21.79
C ASP A 208 -0.45 25.77 20.62
N ASN A 209 -1.70 26.17 20.84
CA ASN A 209 -2.34 27.26 20.12
C ASN A 209 -3.33 27.96 21.05
N ARG A 210 -2.80 28.73 22.00
CA ARG A 210 -3.47 29.83 22.67
C ARG A 210 -2.57 31.04 22.68
#